data_AF-A0AAN4IEP4-F1
#
_entry.id   AF-A0AAN4IEP4-F1
#
_cell.length_a   1.000
_cell.length_b   1.000
_cell.length_c   1.000
_cell.angle_alpha   90.00
_cell.angle_beta   90.00
_cell.angle_gamma   90.00
#
_symmetry.space_group_name_H-M   'P 1'
#
loop_
_entity.id
_entity.type
_entity.pdbx_description
1 polymer ?
#
loop_
_entity_poly.entity_id
_entity_poly.type
_entity_poly.pdbx_seq_one_letter_code
_entity_poly.pdbx_strand_id
1 'polypeptide(L)' 'MIQSVLFWLLLRLEGGDTMVAMFFAQRIIFGTTEYKTVPTSLRAQVDAILTESGVEFLIEK' A
#
# COMPACT_ATOMS: atom_id res chain seq x y z
N MET A 1 -17.78 -5.84 1.28
CA MET A 1 -17.47 -4.65 0.46
C MET A 1 -17.59 -3.34 1.24
N ILE A 2 -18.65 -3.07 2.02
CA ILE A 2 -18.79 -1.81 2.81
C ILE A 2 -17.72 -1.66 3.92
N GLN A 3 -17.32 -2.76 4.56
CA GLN A 3 -16.31 -2.76 5.64
C GLN A 3 -14.91 -2.28 5.16
N SER A 4 -14.53 -2.60 3.93
CA SER A 4 -13.20 -2.26 3.39
C SER A 4 -13.06 -0.76 3.11
N VAL A 5 -14.11 -0.12 2.59
CA VAL A 5 -14.08 1.31 2.24
C VAL A 5 -14.01 2.18 3.49
N LEU A 6 -14.78 1.85 4.54
CA LEU A 6 -14.75 2.57 5.81
C LEU A 6 -13.37 2.49 6.46
N PHE A 7 -12.74 1.31 6.45
CA PHE A 7 -11.40 1.11 6.98
C PHE A 7 -10.34 1.92 6.22
N TRP A 8 -10.40 1.93 4.88
CA TRP A 8 -9.54 2.79 4.06
C TRP A 8 -9.69 4.28 4.41
N LEU A 9 -10.93 4.72 4.64
CA LEU A 9 -11.24 6.11 4.95
C LEU A 9 -10.74 6.49 6.36
N LEU A 10 -10.87 5.59 7.33
CA LEU A 10 -10.31 5.76 8.68
C LEU A 10 -8.79 5.86 8.67
N LEU A 11 -8.09 4.93 7.99
CA LEU A 11 -6.63 4.97 7.86
C LEU A 11 -6.15 6.31 7.28
N ARG A 12 -6.89 6.83 6.29
CA ARG A 12 -6.56 8.12 5.68
C ARG A 12 -6.82 9.30 6.60
N LEU A 13 -7.83 9.25 7.47
CA LEU A 13 -8.12 10.32 8.42
C LEU A 13 -7.13 10.36 9.58
N GLU A 14 -6.67 9.21 10.07
CA GLU A 14 -5.72 9.15 11.19
C GLU A 14 -4.27 9.38 10.75
N GLY A 15 -3.86 8.76 9.63
CA GLY A 15 -2.45 8.70 9.23
C GLY A 15 -2.17 9.13 7.80
N GLY A 16 -3.16 9.68 7.10
CA GLY A 16 -2.99 10.18 5.75
C GLY A 16 -2.53 9.11 4.76
N ASP A 17 -1.80 9.57 3.75
CA ASP A 17 -1.34 8.72 2.65
C ASP A 17 -0.24 7.74 3.09
N THR A 18 0.49 8.02 4.19
CA THR A 18 1.57 7.15 4.70
C THR A 18 1.05 5.87 5.33
N MET A 19 0.03 5.93 6.19
CA MET A 19 -0.59 4.70 6.74
C MET A 19 -1.22 3.85 5.64
N VAL A 20 -1.83 4.52 4.65
CA VAL A 20 -2.47 3.90 3.49
C VAL A 20 -1.43 3.22 2.60
N ALA A 21 -0.27 3.84 2.37
CA ALA A 21 0.85 3.25 1.63
C ALA A 21 1.46 2.04 2.36
N MET A 22 1.68 2.14 3.67
CA MET A 22 2.21 1.05 4.48
C MET A 22 1.27 -0.17 4.49
N PHE A 23 -0.04 0.07 4.55
CA PHE A 23 -1.03 -1.00 4.43
C PHE A 23 -0.97 -1.70 3.06
N PHE A 24 -0.80 -0.95 1.96
CA PHE A 24 -0.59 -1.54 0.63
C PHE A 24 0.70 -2.35 0.55
N ALA A 25 1.83 -1.78 1.00
CA ALA A 25 3.12 -2.45 0.98
C ALA A 25 3.08 -3.79 1.73
N GLN A 26 2.50 -3.79 2.94
CA GLN A 26 2.33 -5.02 3.73
C GLN A 26 1.49 -6.08 3.00
N ARG A 27 0.41 -5.67 2.32
CA ARG A 27 -0.44 -6.60 1.58
C ARG A 27 0.25 -7.22 0.37
N ILE A 28 1.11 -6.45 -0.30
CA ILE A 28 1.95 -6.91 -1.41
C ILE A 28 2.99 -7.91 -0.90
N ILE A 29 3.67 -7.58 0.21
CA ILE A 29 4.64 -8.46 0.87
C ILE A 29 4.02 -9.81 1.23
N PHE A 30 2.77 -9.81 1.72
CA PHE A 30 2.05 -11.03 2.06
C PHE A 30 1.33 -11.69 0.87
N GLY A 31 1.47 -11.17 -0.35
CA GLY A 31 0.85 -11.75 -1.55
C GLY A 31 -0.69 -11.69 -1.57
N THR A 32 -1.29 -10.87 -0.71
CA THR A 32 -2.75 -10.71 -0.61
C THR A 32 -3.30 -9.69 -1.59
N THR A 33 -2.43 -8.96 -2.27
CA THR A 33 -2.75 -7.89 -3.22
C THR A 33 -1.59 -7.71 -4.19
N GLU A 34 -1.90 -7.47 -5.46
CA GLU A 34 -0.90 -7.23 -6.52
C GLU A 34 -0.50 -5.75 -6.59
N TYR A 35 0.75 -5.47 -6.95
CA TYR A 35 1.27 -4.10 -7.04
C TYR A 35 0.46 -3.22 -8.02
N LYS A 36 -0.04 -3.78 -9.13
CA LYS A 36 -0.89 -3.05 -10.10
C LYS A 36 -2.13 -2.39 -9.49
N THR A 37 -2.60 -2.87 -8.33
CA THR A 37 -3.78 -2.33 -7.63
C THR A 37 -3.47 -1.11 -6.78
N VAL A 38 -2.18 -0.76 -6.60
CA VAL A 38 -1.75 0.42 -5.85
C VAL A 38 -2.12 1.68 -6.62
N PRO A 39 -2.87 2.62 -6.00
CA PRO A 39 -3.17 3.92 -6.59
C PRO A 39 -1.90 4.67 -6.95
N THR A 40 -1.88 5.32 -8.12
CA THR A 40 -0.70 6.04 -8.64
C THR A 40 -0.18 7.09 -7.67
N SER A 41 -1.05 7.74 -6.89
CA SER A 41 -0.67 8.72 -5.88
C SER A 41 0.14 8.14 -4.71
N LEU A 42 0.08 6.83 -4.49
CA LEU A 42 0.73 6.13 -3.38
C LEU A 42 1.95 5.31 -3.83
N ARG A 43 2.10 5.05 -5.13
CA ARG A 43 3.17 4.19 -5.66
C ARG A 43 4.55 4.60 -5.18
N ALA A 44 4.89 5.89 -5.24
CA ALA A 44 6.18 6.37 -4.77
C ALA A 44 6.46 6.03 -3.28
N GLN A 45 5.44 6.09 -2.42
CA GLN A 45 5.58 5.72 -1.00
C GLN A 45 5.62 4.20 -0.82
N VAL A 46 4.83 3.44 -1.57
CA VAL A 46 4.85 1.97 -1.54
C VAL A 46 6.20 1.44 -2.03
N ASP A 47 6.75 2.01 -3.11
CA ASP A 47 8.06 1.66 -3.68
C ASP A 47 9.18 1.88 -2.66
N ALA A 48 9.13 3.02 -1.96
CA ALA A 48 10.08 3.33 -0.89
C ALA A 48 10.03 2.25 0.21
N ILE A 49 8.83 1.90 0.70
CA ILE A 49 8.67 0.90 1.76
C ILE A 49 9.11 -0.50 1.29
N LEU A 50 8.79 -0.90 0.06
CA LEU A 50 9.22 -2.18 -0.49
C LEU A 50 10.75 -2.25 -0.65
N THR A 51 11.37 -1.14 -1.07
CA THR A 51 12.83 -1.04 -1.20
C THR A 51 13.52 -1.07 0.17
N GLU A 52 13.01 -0.30 1.14
CA GLU A 52 13.50 -0.31 2.53
C GLU A 52 13.35 -1.70 3.18
N SER A 53 12.33 -2.47 2.77
CA SER A 53 12.09 -3.84 3.23
C SER A 53 12.90 -4.91 2.49
N GLY A 54 13.70 -4.53 1.47
CA GLY A 54 14.53 -5.46 0.67
C GLY A 54 13.73 -6.40 -0.25
N VAL A 55 12.55 -5.95 -0.68
CA VAL A 55 11.60 -6.73 -1.52
C VAL A 55 11.19 -5.95 -2.77
N GLU A 56 12.08 -5.11 -3.29
CA GLU A 56 11.88 -4.29 -4.49
C GLU A 56 11.54 -5.12 -5.75
N PHE A 57 11.85 -6.41 -5.76
CA PHE A 57 11.46 -7.33 -6.84
C PHE A 57 9.93 -7.53 -6.95
N LEU A 58 9.15 -7.10 -5.94
CA LEU A 58 7.69 -7.09 -5.96
C LEU A 58 7.11 -5.86 -6.67
N ILE A 59 7.93 -4.88 -7.06
CA ILE A 59 7.50 -3.69 -7.80
C ILE A 59 7.33 -4.05 -9.27
N GLU A 60 6.09 -3.94 -9.77
CA GLU A 60 5.79 -4.11 -11.19
C GLU A 60 6.02 -2.78 -11.93
N LYS A 61 6.84 -2.80 -12.99
CA LYS A 61 7.16 -1.63 -13.82
C LYS A 61 6.05 -1.27 -14.79
#